data_AF-A0A8X6NSN7-F1
#
_entry.id   AF-A0A8X6NSN7-F1
#
_cell.length_a   1.000
_cell.length_b   1.000
_cell.length_c   1.000
_cell.angle_alpha   90.00
_cell.angle_beta   90.00
_cell.angle_gamma   90.00
#
_symmetry.space_group_name_H-M   'P 1'
#
loop_
_entity.id
_entity.type
_entity.pdbx_description
1 polymer ?
#
loop_
_entity_poly.entity_id
_entity_poly.type
_entity_poly.pdbx_seq_one_letter_code
_entity_poly.pdbx_strand_id
1 'polypeptide(L)'
;MKTTLFLSCIALVICAVISDDESKNGIDESFLKKDFVRSLCDRNQTFGPYKPCTKTCLQKKPPANCPDVTFFGCFCVAGHIPLENSYSRCVKEEDCP
;
A
#
# COMPACT_ATOMS: atom_id res chain seq x y z
N MET A 1 2.46 39.92 -45.11
CA MET A 1 3.37 38.94 -44.49
C MET A 1 4.11 39.61 -43.33
N LYS A 2 3.59 39.58 -42.10
CA LYS A 2 4.30 40.04 -40.87
C LYS A 2 3.57 39.72 -39.56
N THR A 3 2.29 39.33 -39.61
CA THR A 3 1.49 39.01 -38.41
C THR A 3 1.55 37.54 -37.98
N THR A 4 2.02 36.63 -38.83
CA THR A 4 2.07 35.19 -38.54
C THR A 4 3.21 34.76 -37.61
N LEU A 5 4.22 35.61 -37.40
CA LEU A 5 5.37 35.30 -36.54
C LEU A 5 5.15 35.59 -35.05
N PHE A 6 4.11 36.36 -34.69
CA PHE A 6 3.85 36.67 -33.27
C PHE A 6 3.02 35.60 -32.54
N LEU A 7 2.27 34.77 -33.27
CA LEU A 7 1.43 33.72 -32.65
C LEU A 7 2.23 32.51 -32.14
N SER A 8 3.41 32.21 -32.71
CA SER A 8 4.22 31.08 -32.23
C SER A 8 4.95 31.38 -30.92
N CYS A 9 5.30 32.65 -30.67
CA CYS A 9 5.98 33.04 -29.44
C CYS A 9 5.04 33.02 -28.23
N ILE A 10 3.76 33.39 -28.39
CA ILE A 10 2.78 33.37 -27.30
C ILE A 10 2.43 31.93 -26.90
N ALA A 11 2.36 31.01 -27.86
CA ALA A 11 2.12 29.60 -27.58
C ALA A 11 3.25 28.96 -26.73
N LEU A 12 4.50 29.30 -27.01
CA LEU A 12 5.65 28.78 -26.25
C LEU A 12 5.73 29.33 -24.82
N VAL A 13 5.32 30.59 -24.61
CA VAL A 13 5.28 31.17 -23.26
C VAL A 13 4.18 30.49 -22.43
N ILE A 14 3.00 30.23 -23.00
CA ILE A 14 1.91 29.53 -22.27
C ILE A 14 2.33 28.11 -21.88
N CYS A 15 3.04 27.38 -22.74
CA CYS A 15 3.57 26.05 -22.36
C CYS A 15 4.59 26.12 -21.22
N ALA A 16 5.43 27.15 -21.17
CA ALA A 16 6.39 27.32 -20.09
C ALA A 16 5.73 27.72 -18.76
N VAL A 17 4.66 28.54 -18.77
CA VAL A 17 3.97 28.94 -17.52
C VAL A 17 3.16 27.78 -16.93
N ILE A 18 2.63 26.86 -17.75
CA ILE A 18 1.89 25.69 -17.24
C ILE A 18 2.83 24.66 -16.60
N SER A 19 4.10 24.59 -17.01
CA SER A 19 5.07 23.64 -16.44
C SER A 19 5.59 24.04 -15.05
N ASP A 20 5.39 25.27 -14.59
CA ASP A 20 5.79 25.73 -13.24
C ASP A 20 4.65 25.68 -12.20
N ASP A 21 3.40 25.42 -12.60
CA ASP A 21 2.24 25.44 -11.68
C ASP A 21 1.82 24.05 -11.15
N GLU A 22 2.38 22.94 -11.67
CA GLU A 22 2.20 21.60 -11.08
C GLU A 22 3.08 21.34 -9.84
N SER A 23 3.70 22.37 -9.27
CA SER A 23 4.35 22.30 -7.95
C SER A 23 3.42 22.72 -6.80
N LYS A 24 2.10 22.65 -6.97
CA LYS A 24 1.12 22.98 -5.91
C LYS A 24 -0.10 22.07 -5.79
N ASN A 25 -0.17 20.97 -6.54
CA ASN A 25 -1.00 19.86 -6.10
C ASN A 25 -0.15 19.00 -5.18
N GLY A 26 -0.18 19.37 -3.90
CA GLY A 26 0.28 18.52 -2.81
C GLY A 26 -0.56 17.24 -2.81
N ILE A 27 -0.19 16.29 -3.67
CA ILE A 27 -0.53 14.91 -3.45
C ILE A 27 0.22 14.58 -2.18
N ASP A 28 -0.52 14.63 -1.07
CA ASP A 28 -0.04 14.33 0.26
C ASP A 28 0.71 12.99 0.16
N GLU A 29 2.05 13.03 0.23
CA GLU A 29 2.88 11.84 0.08
C GLU A 29 2.49 10.76 1.10
N SER A 30 1.84 11.16 2.20
CA SER A 30 1.27 10.27 3.20
C SER A 30 0.04 9.50 2.70
N PHE A 31 -0.74 10.06 1.79
CA PHE A 31 -1.89 9.43 1.16
C PHE A 31 -1.45 8.40 0.12
N LEU A 32 -0.49 8.76 -0.75
CA LEU A 32 0.12 7.80 -1.68
C LEU A 32 0.81 6.67 -0.94
N LYS A 33 1.56 6.95 0.13
CA LYS A 33 2.18 5.89 0.94
C LYS A 33 1.14 4.99 1.58
N LYS A 34 0.06 5.51 2.15
CA LYS A 34 -0.96 4.67 2.81
C LYS A 34 -1.70 3.80 1.82
N ASP A 35 -2.15 4.35 0.70
CA ASP A 35 -2.90 3.58 -0.30
C ASP A 35 -2.01 2.63 -1.10
N PHE A 36 -0.77 3.02 -1.41
CA PHE A 36 0.21 2.12 -2.03
C PHE A 36 0.57 0.96 -1.10
N VAL A 37 0.87 1.25 0.16
CA VAL A 37 1.19 0.21 1.16
C VAL A 37 -0.01 -0.70 1.42
N ARG A 38 -1.23 -0.15 1.39
CA ARG A 38 -2.47 -0.93 1.48
C ARG A 38 -2.71 -1.76 0.22
N SER A 39 -2.26 -1.32 -0.96
CA SER A 39 -2.35 -2.10 -2.20
C SER A 39 -1.37 -3.28 -2.26
N LEU A 40 -0.37 -3.34 -1.38
CA LEU A 40 0.59 -4.45 -1.32
C LEU A 40 0.02 -5.68 -0.60
N CYS A 41 -1.02 -5.50 0.21
CA CYS A 41 -1.62 -6.57 1.01
C CYS A 41 -3.00 -6.94 0.49
N ASP A 42 -3.34 -8.22 0.60
CA ASP A 42 -4.65 -8.74 0.20
C ASP A 42 -5.77 -8.24 1.13
N ARG A 43 -7.02 -8.53 0.76
CA ARG A 43 -8.17 -8.28 1.65
C ARG A 43 -7.96 -8.99 2.99
N ASN A 44 -8.34 -8.32 4.07
CA ASN A 44 -8.17 -8.79 5.46
C ASN A 44 -6.71 -8.85 5.94
N GLN A 45 -5.80 -8.19 5.24
CA GLN A 45 -4.46 -7.91 5.71
C GLN A 45 -4.24 -6.41 5.92
N THR A 46 -3.24 -6.10 6.72
CA THR A 46 -2.70 -4.75 6.87
C THR A 46 -1.17 -4.83 6.88
N PHE A 47 -0.51 -3.80 6.39
CA PHE A 47 0.93 -3.73 6.40
C PHE A 47 1.45 -3.11 7.69
N GLY A 48 2.49 -3.69 8.27
CA GLY A 48 3.15 -3.14 9.45
C GLY A 48 3.99 -4.15 10.20
N PRO A 49 4.37 -3.84 11.45
CA PRO A 49 5.13 -4.75 12.28
C PRO A 49 4.23 -5.89 12.79
N TYR A 50 4.71 -7.12 12.69
CA TYR A 50 4.01 -8.30 13.22
C TYR A 50 4.98 -9.33 13.81
N LYS A 51 4.46 -10.18 14.71
CA LYS A 51 5.19 -11.34 15.24
C LYS A 51 4.56 -12.62 14.68
N PRO A 52 5.33 -13.59 14.17
CA PRO A 52 4.81 -14.80 13.55
C PRO A 52 4.42 -15.85 14.61
N CYS A 53 3.60 -15.44 15.58
CA CYS A 53 3.19 -16.24 16.74
C CYS A 53 1.67 -16.37 16.83
N THR A 54 0.97 -16.25 15.70
CA THR A 54 -0.48 -16.45 15.67
C THR A 54 -0.82 -17.90 15.30
N LYS A 55 -2.00 -18.34 15.69
CA LYS A 55 -2.57 -19.60 15.21
C LYS A 55 -2.94 -19.46 13.74
N THR A 56 -2.94 -20.57 13.01
CA THR A 56 -3.37 -20.64 11.60
C THR A 56 -4.49 -21.66 11.46
N CYS A 57 -5.16 -21.73 10.31
CA CYS A 57 -6.15 -22.78 10.07
C CYS A 57 -5.54 -24.18 10.19
N LEU A 58 -4.29 -24.36 9.70
CA LEU A 58 -3.55 -25.62 9.83
C LEU A 58 -3.05 -25.87 11.26
N GLN A 59 -2.81 -24.82 12.04
CA GLN A 59 -2.25 -24.89 13.38
C GLN A 59 -3.13 -24.16 14.39
N LYS A 60 -4.11 -24.88 14.95
CA LYS A 60 -5.10 -24.35 15.91
C LYS A 60 -4.49 -23.73 17.18
N LYS A 61 -3.28 -24.15 17.55
CA LYS A 61 -2.53 -23.60 18.69
C LYS A 61 -1.34 -22.80 18.16
N PRO A 62 -1.07 -21.60 18.70
CA PRO A 62 0.16 -20.88 18.40
C PRO A 62 1.39 -21.77 18.64
N PRO A 63 2.51 -21.55 17.91
CA PRO A 63 3.77 -22.22 18.18
C PRO A 63 4.17 -22.05 19.65
N ALA A 64 4.62 -23.13 20.30
CA ALA A 64 5.05 -23.05 21.69
C ALA A 64 6.32 -22.18 21.86
N ASN A 65 7.20 -22.24 20.86
CA ASN A 65 8.39 -21.40 20.77
C ASN A 65 8.13 -20.33 19.71
N CYS A 66 7.85 -19.11 20.17
CA CYS A 66 7.72 -17.97 19.29
C CYS A 66 9.01 -17.16 19.30
N PRO A 67 9.62 -16.88 18.12
CA PRO A 67 10.77 -16.01 18.08
C PRO A 67 10.36 -14.62 18.56
N ASP A 68 11.15 -14.02 19.46
CA ASP A 68 10.96 -12.63 19.87
C ASP A 68 11.53 -11.66 18.84
N VAL A 69 11.17 -11.92 17.58
CA VAL A 69 11.59 -11.15 16.41
C VAL A 69 10.35 -10.49 15.82
N THR A 70 10.46 -9.19 15.57
CA THR A 70 9.42 -8.44 14.88
C THR A 70 9.75 -8.39 13.40
N PHE A 71 8.80 -8.81 12.57
CA PHE A 71 8.89 -8.76 11.12
C PHE A 71 8.08 -7.57 10.61
N PHE A 72 8.34 -7.13 9.39
CA PHE A 72 7.63 -6.03 8.76
C PHE A 72 7.08 -6.49 7.42
N GLY A 73 5.76 -6.41 7.25
CA GLY A 73 5.09 -6.95 6.07
C GLY A 73 3.57 -6.96 6.22
N CYS A 74 2.89 -7.71 5.34
CA CYS A 74 1.45 -7.92 5.42
C CYS A 74 1.12 -8.96 6.50
N PHE A 75 0.22 -8.61 7.41
CA PHE A 75 -0.28 -9.51 8.44
C PHE A 75 -1.80 -9.42 8.55
N CYS A 76 -2.42 -10.47 9.11
CA CYS A 76 -3.87 -10.54 9.23
C CYS A 76 -4.42 -9.47 10.18
N VAL A 77 -5.49 -8.81 9.78
CA VAL A 77 -6.22 -7.89 10.66
C VAL A 77 -6.85 -8.65 11.84
N ALA A 78 -7.21 -7.93 12.90
CA ALA A 78 -7.85 -8.52 14.08
C ALA A 78 -9.09 -9.37 13.69
N GLY A 79 -9.24 -10.52 14.34
CA GLY A 79 -10.32 -11.48 14.07
C GLY A 79 -10.10 -12.39 12.85
N HIS A 80 -9.02 -12.20 12.09
CA HIS A 80 -8.63 -13.07 10.99
C HIS A 80 -7.33 -13.81 11.32
N ILE A 81 -7.22 -15.04 10.83
CA ILE A 81 -6.04 -15.88 10.98
C ILE A 81 -5.51 -16.31 9.62
N PRO A 82 -4.20 -16.57 9.49
CA PRO A 82 -3.63 -17.09 8.26
C PRO A 82 -4.23 -18.47 7.94
N LEU A 83 -4.57 -18.68 6.68
CA LEU A 83 -4.92 -20.02 6.18
C LEU A 83 -3.75 -20.99 6.35
N GLU A 84 -2.54 -20.49 6.09
CA GLU A 84 -1.26 -21.22 6.10
C GLU A 84 -0.15 -20.33 6.65
N ASN A 85 1.01 -20.91 6.92
CA ASN A 85 2.17 -20.19 7.51
C ASN A 85 2.71 -19.05 6.63
N SER A 86 2.29 -18.96 5.37
CA SER A 86 2.71 -17.95 4.40
C SER A 86 2.09 -16.56 4.63
N TYR A 87 1.09 -16.43 5.50
CA TYR A 87 0.28 -15.20 5.69
C TYR A 87 -0.34 -14.67 4.39
N SER A 88 -0.31 -15.46 3.30
CA SER A 88 -0.78 -15.08 1.97
C SER A 88 -2.28 -14.79 1.93
N ARG A 89 -3.07 -15.51 2.73
CA ARG A 89 -4.51 -15.31 2.86
C ARG A 89 -4.95 -15.36 4.32
N CYS A 90 -5.84 -14.43 4.68
CA CYS A 90 -6.38 -14.28 6.03
C CYS A 90 -7.90 -14.48 6.00
N VAL A 91 -8.38 -15.43 6.78
CA VAL A 91 -9.80 -15.82 6.88
C VAL A 91 -10.24 -15.77 8.33
N LYS A 92 -11.54 -15.76 8.58
CA LYS A 92 -12.01 -16.01 9.95
C LYS A 92 -11.78 -17.48 10.30
N GLU A 93 -11.68 -17.75 11.59
CA GLU A 93 -11.49 -19.11 12.08
C GLU A 93 -12.67 -20.04 11.73
N GLU A 94 -13.88 -19.50 11.66
CA GLU A 94 -15.10 -20.22 11.22
C GLU A 94 -15.09 -20.59 9.73
N ASP A 95 -14.29 -19.87 8.93
CA ASP A 95 -14.16 -20.05 7.48
C ASP A 95 -12.92 -20.91 7.11
N CYS A 96 -12.24 -21.49 8.10
CA CYS A 96 -11.14 -22.43 7.83
C CYS A 96 -11.66 -23.71 7.15
N PRO A 97 -10.94 -24.23 6.14
CA PRO A 97 -11.30 -25.48 5.47
C PRO A 97 -11.11 -26.72 6.35
#